data_AF-A0A2R3IRP5-F1
#
_entry.id   AF-A0A2R3IRP5-F1
#
_cell.length_a   1.000
_cell.length_b   1.000
_cell.length_c   1.000
_cell.angle_alpha   90.00
_cell.angle_beta   90.00
_cell.angle_gamma   90.00
#
_symmetry.space_group_name_H-M   'P 1'
#
loop_
_entity.id
_entity.type
_entity.pdbx_description
1 polymer ?
#
loop_
_entity_poly.entity_id
_entity_poly.type
_entity_poly.pdbx_seq_one_letter_code
_entity_poly.pdbx_strand_id
1 'polypeptide(L)'
;MPSRALLHASELYTAASDGEFARLGIRVSPELDLAQMMRQKHESVAGLTRGIKFLFRKHKVQWIKGWARLQGEGRVEVTHADGSHSLMEARDIVIATGSEPAPLPVVTSASPTPPAPWR
;
A
#
# COMPACT_ATOMS: atom_id res chain seq x y z
N MET A 1 2.55 -4.31 3.14
CA MET A 1 2.31 -5.72 3.53
C MET A 1 1.20 -5.82 4.58
N PRO A 2 -0.06 -5.53 4.24
CA PRO A 2 -1.16 -5.58 5.20
C PRO A 2 -1.66 -7.00 5.50
N SER A 3 -1.82 -7.84 4.48
CA SER A 3 -2.37 -9.20 4.61
C SER A 3 -1.50 -10.11 5.48
N ARG A 4 -0.18 -10.09 5.26
CA ARG A 4 0.76 -10.93 6.01
C ARG A 4 0.85 -10.55 7.50
N ALA A 5 0.68 -9.27 7.84
CA ALA A 5 0.64 -8.83 9.23
C ALA A 5 -0.59 -9.40 9.95
N LEU A 6 -1.74 -9.38 9.28
CA LEU A 6 -2.97 -9.97 9.83
C LEU A 6 -2.88 -11.50 9.92
N LEU A 7 -2.39 -12.16 8.87
CA LEU A 7 -2.21 -13.62 8.85
C LEU A 7 -1.35 -14.07 10.03
N HIS A 8 -0.21 -13.41 10.28
CA HIS A 8 0.67 -13.75 11.38
C HIS A 8 0.00 -13.60 12.75
N ALA A 9 -0.75 -12.51 12.96
CA ALA A 9 -1.49 -12.31 14.21
C ALA A 9 -2.60 -13.36 14.40
N SER A 10 -3.27 -13.77 13.31
CA SER A 10 -4.25 -14.86 13.35
C SER A 10 -3.61 -16.21 13.67
N GLU A 11 -2.46 -16.54 13.07
CA GLU A 11 -1.72 -17.77 13.37
C GLU A 11 -1.34 -17.85 14.85
N LEU A 12 -0.89 -16.73 15.45
CA LEU A 12 -0.56 -16.68 16.88
C LEU A 12 -1.79 -16.85 17.78
N TYR A 13 -2.93 -16.27 17.40
CA TYR A 13 -4.18 -16.45 18.13
C TYR A 13 -4.63 -17.92 18.10
N THR A 14 -4.57 -18.55 16.92
CA THR A 14 -4.86 -19.97 16.74
C THR A 14 -3.91 -20.85 17.54
N ALA A 15 -2.59 -20.61 17.50
CA ALA A 15 -1.61 -21.38 18.28
C ALA A 15 -1.86 -21.33 19.80
N ALA A 16 -2.30 -20.17 20.29
CA ALA A 16 -2.66 -19.98 21.69
C ALA A 16 -4.01 -20.62 22.06
N SER A 17 -4.94 -20.73 21.11
CA SER A 17 -6.30 -21.24 21.33
C SER A 17 -6.42 -22.76 21.13
N ASP A 18 -5.75 -23.30 20.12
CA ASP A 18 -5.92 -24.68 19.64
C ASP A 18 -4.87 -25.64 20.22
N GLY A 19 -4.36 -25.33 21.41
CA GLY A 19 -3.58 -26.25 22.23
C GLY A 19 -2.11 -26.44 21.81
N GLU A 20 -1.60 -25.77 20.78
CA GLU A 20 -0.18 -25.78 20.45
C GLU A 20 0.66 -25.27 21.63
N PHE A 21 0.23 -24.18 22.26
CA PHE A 21 0.86 -23.66 23.47
C PHE A 21 0.76 -24.62 24.65
N ALA A 22 -0.35 -25.35 24.77
CA ALA A 22 -0.53 -26.35 25.83
C ALA A 22 0.47 -27.52 25.70
N ARG A 23 0.84 -27.92 24.48
CA ARG A 23 1.88 -28.95 24.23
C ARG A 23 3.27 -28.49 24.68
N LEU A 24 3.50 -27.18 24.69
CA LEU A 24 4.72 -26.56 25.22
C LEU A 24 4.64 -26.29 26.73
N GLY A 25 3.56 -26.73 27.41
CA GLY A 25 3.34 -26.49 28.84
C GLY A 25 2.81 -25.08 29.17
N ILE A 26 2.47 -24.28 28.17
CA ILE A 26 1.96 -22.91 28.32
C ILE A 26 0.42 -22.97 28.36
N ARG A 27 -0.17 -22.49 29.47
CA ARG A 27 -1.62 -22.45 29.65
C ARG A 27 -2.09 -21.00 29.59
N VAL A 28 -2.82 -20.66 28.54
CA VAL A 28 -3.37 -19.32 28.29
C VAL A 28 -4.77 -19.44 27.68
N SER A 29 -5.59 -18.41 27.85
CA SER A 29 -6.88 -18.26 27.18
C SER A 29 -6.88 -16.90 26.46
N PRO A 30 -6.58 -16.86 25.16
CA PRO A 30 -6.39 -15.59 24.46
C PRO A 30 -7.72 -14.89 24.15
N GLU A 31 -7.74 -13.57 24.32
CA GLU A 31 -8.84 -12.70 23.89
C GLU A 31 -8.43 -11.90 22.64
N LEU A 32 -9.37 -11.68 21.72
CA LEU A 32 -9.11 -10.95 20.48
C LEU A 32 -9.51 -9.47 20.61
N ASP A 33 -8.53 -8.58 20.64
CA ASP A 33 -8.73 -7.15 20.37
C ASP A 33 -8.45 -6.85 18.89
N LEU A 34 -9.52 -6.86 18.09
CA LEU A 34 -9.44 -6.56 16.66
C LEU A 34 -8.98 -5.12 16.40
N ALA A 35 -9.35 -4.16 17.25
CA ALA A 35 -8.97 -2.76 17.06
C ALA A 35 -7.45 -2.60 17.22
N GLN A 36 -6.85 -3.25 18.22
CA GLN A 36 -5.40 -3.26 18.41
C GLN A 36 -4.68 -3.99 17.26
N MET A 37 -5.20 -5.13 16.81
CA MET A 37 -4.64 -5.87 15.67
C MET A 37 -4.60 -5.00 14.40
N MET A 38 -5.69 -4.26 14.14
CA MET A 38 -5.74 -3.33 13.01
C MET A 38 -4.75 -2.16 13.15
N ARG A 39 -4.58 -1.60 14.35
CA ARG A 39 -3.57 -0.56 14.64
C ARG A 39 -2.15 -1.07 14.34
N GLN A 40 -1.79 -2.25 14.82
CA GLN A 40 -0.47 -2.86 14.59
C GLN A 40 -0.18 -3.10 13.09
N LYS A 41 -1.20 -3.52 12.33
CA LYS A 41 -1.11 -3.59 10.86
C LYS A 41 -0.79 -2.22 10.26
N HIS A 42 -1.49 -1.16 10.69
CA HIS A 42 -1.26 0.20 10.18
C HIS A 42 0.15 0.71 10.52
N GLU A 43 0.64 0.45 11.73
CA GLU A 43 2.00 0.80 12.14
C GLU A 43 3.06 0.09 11.28
N SER A 44 2.87 -1.21 11.02
CA SER A 44 3.76 -1.99 10.15
C SER A 44 3.82 -1.40 8.74
N VAL A 45 2.67 -1.04 8.16
CA VAL A 45 2.60 -0.38 6.85
C VAL A 45 3.29 0.99 6.88
N ALA A 46 3.05 1.79 7.92
CA ALA A 46 3.66 3.11 8.06
C ALA A 46 5.19 3.02 8.18
N GLY A 47 5.71 2.07 8.97
CA GLY A 47 7.14 1.83 9.14
C GLY A 47 7.83 1.50 7.81
N LEU A 48 7.28 0.53 7.07
CA LEU A 48 7.82 0.14 5.75
C LEU A 48 7.77 1.31 4.75
N THR A 49 6.69 2.08 4.74
CA THR A 49 6.54 3.25 3.86
C THR A 49 7.57 4.34 4.18
N ARG A 50 7.86 4.57 5.46
CA ARG A 50 8.93 5.50 5.89
C ARG A 50 10.31 4.99 5.46
N GLY A 51 10.55 3.68 5.55
CA GLY A 51 11.78 3.05 5.08
C GLY A 51 12.07 3.32 3.60
N ILE A 52 11.05 3.22 2.73
CA ILE A 52 11.19 3.54 1.31
C ILE A 52 11.57 5.02 1.10
N LYS A 53 10.92 5.95 1.79
CA LYS A 53 11.26 7.38 1.72
C LYS A 53 12.71 7.63 2.14
N PHE A 54 13.17 6.94 3.18
CA PHE A 54 14.56 7.01 3.61
C PHE A 54 15.53 6.50 2.54
N LEU A 55 15.22 5.37 1.90
CA LEU A 55 16.02 4.83 0.81
C LEU A 55 16.11 5.77 -0.39
N PHE A 56 14.99 6.39 -0.79
CA PHE A 56 15.00 7.37 -1.90
C PHE A 56 15.94 8.54 -1.59
N ARG A 57 15.86 9.10 -0.38
CA ARG A 57 16.77 10.16 0.05
C ARG A 57 18.23 9.71 0.09
N LYS A 58 18.50 8.51 0.62
CA LYS A 58 19.86 7.93 0.69
C LYS A 58 20.48 7.77 -0.69
N HIS A 59 19.69 7.36 -1.68
CA HIS A 59 20.12 7.15 -3.06
C HIS A 59 19.95 8.39 -3.95
N LYS A 60 19.66 9.57 -3.38
CA LYS A 60 19.49 10.84 -4.10
C LYS A 60 18.41 10.79 -5.19
N VAL A 61 17.40 9.93 -5.01
CA VAL A 61 16.25 9.84 -5.92
C VAL A 61 15.28 10.98 -5.59
N GLN A 62 14.98 11.80 -6.59
CA GLN A 62 13.98 12.86 -6.44
C GLN A 62 12.59 12.23 -6.40
N TRP A 63 11.87 12.45 -5.30
CA TRP A 63 10.50 11.99 -5.16
C TRP A 63 9.53 13.10 -5.54
N ILE A 64 8.95 12.97 -6.73
CA ILE A 64 7.91 13.88 -7.22
C ILE A 64 6.54 13.29 -6.88
N LYS A 65 5.69 14.09 -6.26
CA LYS A 65 4.32 13.70 -5.91
C LYS A 65 3.36 14.35 -6.89
N GLY A 66 2.62 13.51 -7.61
CA GLY A 66 1.63 13.94 -8.56
C GLY A 66 1.16 12.80 -9.45
N TRP A 67 0.20 13.08 -10.32
CA TRP A 67 -0.26 12.17 -11.36
C TRP A 67 0.58 12.39 -12.62
N ALA A 68 1.24 11.35 -13.11
CA ALA A 68 2.10 11.43 -14.27
C ALA A 68 1.36 10.97 -15.54
N ARG A 69 1.53 11.71 -16.63
CA ARG A 69 1.03 11.39 -17.97
C ARG A 69 2.15 11.49 -18.98
N LEU A 70 2.29 10.47 -19.83
CA LEU A 70 3.22 10.49 -20.96
C LEU A 70 2.69 11.40 -22.06
N GLN A 71 3.47 12.40 -22.46
CA GLN A 71 3.14 13.32 -23.56
C GLN A 71 3.86 12.92 -24.88
N GLY A 72 4.65 11.84 -24.87
CA GLY A 72 5.47 11.40 -26.01
C GLY A 72 6.87 12.02 -26.02
N GLU A 73 7.76 11.51 -26.88
CA GLU A 73 9.12 12.04 -27.09
C GLU A 73 9.98 12.15 -25.81
N GLY A 74 9.79 11.27 -24.84
CA GLY A 74 10.54 11.30 -23.57
C GLY A 74 10.05 12.37 -22.58
N ARG A 75 8.89 12.99 -22.83
CA ARG A 75 8.28 13.99 -21.96
C ARG A 75 7.19 13.40 -21.06
N VAL A 76 7.24 13.76 -19.79
CA VAL A 76 6.26 13.39 -18.75
C VAL A 76 5.68 14.66 -18.16
N GLU A 77 4.37 14.80 -18.23
CA GLU A 77 3.65 15.84 -17.50
C GLU A 77 3.24 15.29 -16.13
N VAL A 78 3.43 16.08 -15.07
CA VAL A 78 3.01 15.75 -13.72
C VAL A 78 2.03 16.79 -13.21
N THR A 79 0.81 16.35 -12.91
CA THR A 79 -0.19 17.15 -12.19
C THR A 79 0.02 16.99 -10.70
N HIS A 80 0.33 18.10 -10.01
CA HIS A 80 0.53 18.13 -8.57
C HIS A 80 -0.81 18.19 -7.81
N ALA A 81 -0.74 17.97 -6.49
CA ALA A 81 -1.94 17.95 -5.64
C ALA A 81 -2.66 19.30 -5.56
N ASP A 82 -1.97 20.40 -5.85
CA ASP A 82 -2.53 21.77 -5.93
C ASP A 82 -3.12 22.09 -7.31
N GLY A 83 -3.10 21.14 -8.25
CA GLY A 83 -3.55 21.32 -9.62
C GLY A 83 -2.53 21.98 -10.54
N SER A 84 -1.32 22.30 -10.06
CA SER A 84 -0.25 22.80 -10.92
C SER A 84 0.34 21.69 -11.80
N HIS A 85 0.87 22.07 -12.96
CA HIS A 85 1.46 21.14 -13.93
C HIS A 85 2.96 21.41 -14.07
N SER A 86 3.76 20.33 -14.07
CA SER A 86 5.18 20.40 -14.40
C SER A 86 5.52 19.46 -15.55
N LEU A 87 6.39 19.91 -16.44
CA LEU A 87 6.89 19.10 -17.56
C LEU A 87 8.30 18.63 -17.23
N MET A 88 8.54 17.34 -17.43
CA MET A 88 9.82 16.69 -17.18
C MET A 88 10.28 15.97 -18.43
N GLU A 89 11.59 15.98 -18.65
CA GLU A 89 12.24 15.26 -19.73
C GLU A 89 13.09 14.14 -19.17
N ALA A 90 12.96 12.95 -19.75
CA ALA A 90 13.73 11.78 -19.38
C ALA A 90 14.18 11.05 -20.65
N ARG A 91 15.43 10.58 -20.64
CA ARG A 91 15.97 9.75 -21.72
C ARG A 91 15.28 8.38 -21.76
N ASP A 92 15.15 7.77 -20.59
CA ASP A 92 14.62 6.43 -20.40
C ASP A 92 13.47 6.48 -19.38
N ILE A 93 12.38 5.78 -19.69
CA ILE A 93 11.15 5.80 -18.88
C ILE A 93 10.74 4.37 -18.55
N VAL A 94 10.55 4.07 -17.26
CA VAL A 94 10.04 2.79 -16.77
C VAL A 94 8.62 2.98 -16.24
N ILE A 95 7.65 2.26 -16.80
CA ILE A 95 6.26 2.30 -16.38
C ILE A 95 6.02 1.26 -15.28
N ALA A 96 5.63 1.73 -14.08
CA ALA A 96 5.37 0.90 -12.91
C ALA A 96 4.06 1.31 -12.20
N THR A 97 2.99 1.52 -12.95
CA THR A 97 1.68 2.01 -12.46
C THR A 97 0.88 0.96 -11.69
N GLY A 98 1.28 -0.30 -11.70
CA GLY A 98 0.62 -1.38 -10.96
C GLY A 98 -0.69 -1.84 -11.63
N SER A 99 -1.61 -2.33 -10.81
CA SER A 99 -2.90 -2.92 -11.23
C SER A 99 -4.00 -2.61 -10.21
N GLU A 100 -5.24 -2.66 -10.65
CA GLU A 100 -6.43 -2.44 -9.80
C GLU A 100 -7.34 -3.69 -9.79
N PRO A 101 -8.10 -3.95 -8.72
CA PRO A 101 -9.07 -5.04 -8.69
C PRO A 101 -10.13 -4.89 -9.78
N ALA A 102 -10.40 -5.96 -10.52
CA ALA A 102 -11.44 -5.95 -11.56
C ALA A 102 -12.83 -5.83 -10.92
N PRO A 103 -13.65 -4.83 -11.30
CA PRO A 103 -15.02 -4.74 -10.79
C PRO A 103 -15.86 -5.87 -11.37
N LEU A 104 -16.70 -6.48 -10.53
CA LEU A 104 -17.73 -7.40 -10.99
C LEU A 104 -18.91 -6.59 -11.55
N PRO A 105 -19.43 -6.89 -12.76
CA PRO A 105 -20.50 -6.10 -13.39
C PRO A 105 -21.77 -5.93 -12.54
N VAL A 106 -22.04 -6.88 -11.65
CA VAL A 106 -23.23 -6.92 -10.78
C VAL A 106 -22.99 -6.34 -9.38
N VAL A 107 -21.74 -6.08 -8.99
CA VAL A 107 -21.37 -5.53 -7.68
C VAL A 107 -20.39 -4.38 -7.89
N THR A 108 -20.85 -3.29 -8.52
CA THR A 108 -20.12 -2.03 -8.45
C THR A 108 -20.44 -1.37 -7.10
N SER A 109 -19.59 -1.61 -6.10
CA SER A 109 -19.51 -0.69 -4.97
C SER A 109 -19.05 0.66 -5.51
N ALA A 110 -19.90 1.68 -5.38
CA ALA A 110 -19.63 3.04 -5.78
C ALA A 110 -18.45 3.63 -4.98
N SER A 111 -17.21 3.39 -5.42
CA SER A 111 -16.12 4.33 -5.15
C SER A 111 -16.15 5.39 -6.26
N PRO A 112 -16.11 6.69 -5.95
CA PRO A 112 -16.11 7.73 -6.97
C PRO A 112 -14.86 7.59 -7.82
N THR A 113 -15.01 7.00 -9.00
CA THR A 113 -13.98 7.04 -10.04
C THR A 113 -13.84 8.51 -10.45
N PRO A 114 -12.69 9.17 -10.24
CA PRO A 114 -12.49 10.50 -10.79
C PRO A 114 -12.69 10.44 -12.31
N PRO A 115 -13.34 11.44 -12.93
CA PRO A 115 -13.59 11.44 -14.35
C PRO A 115 -12.26 11.28 -15.10
N ALA A 116 -12.22 10.35 -16.05
CA ALA A 116 -11.06 10.13 -16.89
C ALA A 116 -10.70 11.45 -17.60
N PRO A 117 -9.49 12.01 -17.40
CA PRO A 117 -9.10 13.30 -17.97
C PRO A 117 -8.79 13.24 -19.48
N TRP A 118 -9.25 12.21 -20.19
CA TRP A 118 -8.98 11.99 -21.62
C TRP A 118 -10.24 11.83 -22.48
N ARG A 119 -11.38 12.37 -22.03
CA ARG A 119 -12.46 12.78 -22.94
C ARG A 119 -12.48 14.29 -23.10
#